data_AF-A0A8X9ADA9-F1
#
_entry.id   AF-A0A8X9ADA9-F1
#
_cell.length_a   1.000
_cell.length_b   1.000
_cell.length_c   1.000
_cell.angle_alpha   90.00
_cell.angle_beta   90.00
_cell.angle_gamma   90.00
#
_symmetry.space_group_name_H-M   'P 1'
#
loop_
_entity.id
_entity.type
_entity.pdbx_description
1 polymer ?
#
loop_
_entity_poly.entity_id
_entity_poly.type
_entity_poly.pdbx_seq_one_letter_code
_entity_poly.pdbx_strand_id
1 'polypeptide(L)'
;MAGTILNQPFFGGKQLTKSELEQAVDDNLPLPEQDLLWQLALPVGTDMDHRFSNPLVAKENVKNIGRCLVIGFGGDPLIDRQQDLVKMLVDEGVAPLRRKISASVPDFDDGGFHGVDMVESSKRATAVLNYIKTFV
;
A
#
# COMPACT_ATOMS: atom_id res chain seq x y z
N MET A 1 -6.47 -20.59 -0.95
CA MET A 1 -6.63 -19.24 -0.37
C MET A 1 -7.77 -18.53 -1.10
N ALA A 2 -8.61 -17.77 -0.41
CA ALA A 2 -9.74 -17.04 -1.02
C ALA A 2 -9.33 -15.70 -1.67
N GLY A 3 -8.13 -15.21 -1.32
CA GLY A 3 -7.52 -13.98 -1.81
C GLY A 3 -6.59 -13.39 -0.74
N THR A 4 -5.94 -12.28 -1.06
CA THR A 4 -5.07 -11.50 -0.17
C THR A 4 -5.68 -10.12 0.07
N ILE A 5 -5.58 -9.61 1.31
CA ILE A 5 -5.99 -8.25 1.67
C ILE A 5 -4.74 -7.53 2.20
N LEU A 6 -4.41 -6.39 1.60
CA LEU A 6 -3.29 -5.53 1.94
C LEU A 6 -3.85 -4.18 2.41
N ASN A 7 -3.92 -3.96 3.72
CA ASN A 7 -4.35 -2.68 4.29
C ASN A 7 -3.14 -1.78 4.52
N GLN A 8 -3.06 -0.66 3.80
CA GLN A 8 -1.95 0.29 3.82
C GLN A 8 -0.58 -0.40 3.76
N PRO A 9 -0.32 -1.25 2.75
CA PRO A 9 0.90 -2.03 2.74
C PRO A 9 2.14 -1.12 2.68
N PHE A 10 3.06 -1.39 3.59
CA PHE A 10 4.29 -0.63 3.75
C PHE A 10 5.33 -1.13 2.74
N PHE A 11 5.52 -0.39 1.65
CA PHE A 11 6.54 -0.65 0.63
C PHE A 11 7.57 0.47 0.62
N GLY A 12 8.77 0.16 0.17
CA GLY A 12 9.85 1.11 -0.03
C GLY A 12 10.38 1.09 -1.45
N GLY A 13 11.48 1.77 -1.64
CA GLY A 13 12.21 1.85 -2.89
C GLY A 13 13.30 2.89 -2.78
N LYS A 14 14.36 2.73 -3.56
CA LYS A 14 15.51 3.63 -3.49
C LYS A 14 15.18 5.06 -3.95
N GLN A 15 14.31 5.18 -4.92
CA GLN A 15 13.80 6.46 -5.41
C GLN A 15 12.54 6.84 -4.64
N LEU A 16 12.50 8.10 -4.21
CA LEU A 16 11.34 8.67 -3.54
C LEU A 16 10.22 8.91 -4.55
N THR A 17 8.99 8.61 -4.14
CA THR A 17 7.78 8.96 -4.89
C THR A 17 7.42 10.41 -4.68
N LYS A 18 6.41 10.89 -5.41
CA LYS A 18 5.92 12.26 -5.26
C LYS A 18 5.29 12.43 -3.87
N SER A 19 4.46 11.48 -3.43
CA SER A 19 3.80 11.49 -2.12
C SER A 19 4.81 11.52 -0.96
N GLU A 20 5.89 10.75 -1.04
CA GLU A 20 6.95 10.75 -0.01
C GLU A 20 7.69 12.09 0.07
N LEU A 21 7.94 12.74 -1.08
CA LEU A 21 8.56 14.07 -1.12
C LEU A 21 7.64 15.16 -0.57
N GLU A 22 6.37 15.14 -0.96
CA GLU A 22 5.37 16.11 -0.51
C GLU A 22 5.06 15.96 0.98
N GLN A 23 5.17 14.74 1.53
CA GLN A 23 4.88 14.40 2.92
C GLN A 23 6.14 14.00 3.71
N ALA A 24 7.32 14.52 3.33
CA ALA A 24 8.59 14.12 3.93
C ALA A 24 8.68 14.40 5.45
N VAL A 25 7.91 15.37 5.94
CA VAL A 25 7.79 15.78 7.34
C VAL A 25 6.42 15.44 7.94
N ASP A 26 5.75 14.40 7.43
CA ASP A 26 4.48 13.92 7.99
C ASP A 26 4.59 13.65 9.50
N ASP A 27 3.55 14.00 10.25
CA ASP A 27 3.56 13.88 11.72
C ASP A 27 3.47 12.43 12.22
N ASN A 28 2.99 11.51 11.38
CA ASN A 28 2.75 10.11 11.76
C ASN A 28 3.76 9.13 11.16
N LEU A 29 4.24 9.40 9.94
CA LEU A 29 5.20 8.55 9.22
C LEU A 29 6.18 9.38 8.38
N PRO A 30 7.03 10.21 9.02
CA PRO A 30 8.01 11.05 8.31
C PRO A 30 9.08 10.20 7.60
N LEU A 31 9.67 10.74 6.55
CA LEU A 31 10.62 10.00 5.71
C LEU A 31 11.82 9.39 6.48
N PRO A 32 12.44 10.06 7.46
CA PRO A 32 13.53 9.46 8.25
C PRO A 32 13.10 8.20 9.04
N GLU A 33 11.83 8.12 9.47
CA GLU A 33 11.31 6.93 10.14
C GLU A 33 11.12 5.78 9.14
N GLN A 34 10.64 6.08 7.94
CA GLN A 34 10.53 5.08 6.86
C GLN A 34 11.90 4.51 6.50
N ASP A 35 12.91 5.37 6.33
CA ASP A 35 14.29 4.98 6.05
C ASP A 35 14.87 4.10 7.17
N LEU A 36 14.60 4.44 8.44
CA LEU A 36 15.06 3.66 9.58
C LEU A 36 14.39 2.29 9.63
N LEU A 37 13.07 2.21 9.39
CA LEU A 37 12.34 0.94 9.37
C LEU A 37 12.92 -0.01 8.31
N TRP A 38 13.23 0.50 7.11
CA TRP A 38 13.85 -0.32 6.07
C TRP A 38 15.29 -0.71 6.38
N GLN A 39 16.10 0.20 6.94
CA GLN A 39 17.47 -0.14 7.37
C GLN A 39 17.50 -1.26 8.42
N LEU A 40 16.50 -1.30 9.32
CA LEU A 40 16.38 -2.34 10.34
C LEU A 40 15.81 -3.66 9.79
N ALA A 41 14.91 -3.60 8.80
CA ALA A 41 14.23 -4.77 8.26
C ALA A 41 15.01 -5.50 7.15
N LEU A 42 15.85 -4.78 6.40
CA LEU A 42 16.54 -5.34 5.24
C LEU A 42 17.85 -6.05 5.61
N PRO A 43 18.27 -7.06 4.82
CA PRO A 43 19.57 -7.67 5.00
C PRO A 43 20.72 -6.65 4.92
N VAL A 44 21.73 -6.82 5.77
CA VAL A 44 22.91 -5.94 5.80
C VAL A 44 23.57 -5.86 4.42
N GLY A 45 23.85 -4.64 3.96
CA GLY A 45 24.48 -4.38 2.67
C GLY A 45 23.52 -4.36 1.47
N THR A 46 22.22 -4.46 1.70
CA THR A 46 21.19 -4.27 0.66
C THR A 46 20.61 -2.86 0.71
N ASP A 47 19.96 -2.43 -0.38
CA ASP A 47 19.25 -1.15 -0.46
C ASP A 47 17.72 -1.35 -0.55
N MET A 48 16.97 -0.25 -0.54
CA MET A 48 15.50 -0.28 -0.52
C MET A 48 14.87 -0.82 -1.81
N ASP A 49 15.65 -1.07 -2.88
CA ASP A 49 15.18 -1.81 -4.05
C ASP A 49 15.32 -3.34 -3.87
N HIS A 50 15.55 -3.81 -2.65
CA HIS A 50 15.45 -5.22 -2.32
C HIS A 50 14.00 -5.74 -2.45
N ARG A 51 13.83 -7.00 -2.86
CA ARG A 51 12.52 -7.66 -3.09
C ARG A 51 11.56 -7.71 -1.89
N PHE A 52 12.05 -7.41 -0.68
CA PHE A 52 11.23 -7.32 0.53
C PHE A 52 10.66 -5.91 0.75
N SER A 53 11.28 -4.90 0.16
CA SER A 53 10.91 -3.50 0.29
C SER A 53 10.15 -3.03 -0.95
N ASN A 54 10.73 -3.23 -2.14
CA ASN A 54 10.16 -2.76 -3.38
C ASN A 54 9.47 -3.90 -4.15
N PRO A 55 8.13 -3.91 -4.25
CA PRO A 55 7.42 -4.99 -4.93
C PRO A 55 7.66 -4.93 -6.45
N LEU A 56 8.02 -3.77 -7.02
CA LEU A 56 8.21 -3.59 -8.47
C LEU A 56 9.42 -4.35 -9.03
N VAL A 57 10.39 -4.68 -8.18
CA VAL A 57 11.53 -5.54 -8.57
C VAL A 57 11.24 -7.04 -8.41
N ALA A 58 10.17 -7.38 -7.69
CA ALA A 58 9.84 -8.74 -7.26
C ALA A 58 8.58 -9.26 -7.99
N LYS A 59 8.60 -9.17 -9.32
CA LYS A 59 7.44 -9.57 -10.15
C LYS A 59 7.26 -11.08 -10.26
N GLU A 60 8.21 -11.86 -9.76
CA GLU A 60 8.09 -13.31 -9.74
C GLU A 60 6.84 -13.72 -8.97
N ASN A 61 6.00 -14.55 -9.59
CA ASN A 61 4.78 -15.10 -8.97
C ASN A 61 3.63 -14.11 -8.70
N VAL A 62 3.68 -12.87 -9.20
CA VAL A 62 2.54 -11.93 -9.09
C VAL A 62 1.22 -12.57 -9.57
N LYS A 63 1.27 -13.36 -10.65
CA LYS A 63 0.13 -14.10 -11.20
C LYS A 63 -0.46 -15.14 -10.24
N ASN A 64 0.30 -15.59 -9.25
CA ASN A 64 -0.11 -16.59 -8.28
C ASN A 64 -0.82 -15.99 -7.06
N ILE A 65 -0.85 -14.65 -6.92
CA ILE A 65 -1.48 -13.97 -5.76
C ILE A 65 -3.00 -14.15 -5.73
N GLY A 66 -3.63 -14.45 -6.87
CA GLY A 66 -5.07 -14.58 -7.00
C GLY A 66 -5.80 -13.26 -6.77
N ARG A 67 -7.02 -13.31 -6.19
CA ARG A 67 -7.77 -12.09 -5.85
C ARG A 67 -7.00 -11.27 -4.81
N CYS A 68 -6.82 -9.98 -5.04
CA CYS A 68 -6.14 -9.07 -4.12
C CYS A 68 -6.97 -7.81 -3.87
N LEU A 69 -7.12 -7.41 -2.61
CA LEU A 69 -7.68 -6.12 -2.19
C LEU A 69 -6.53 -5.29 -1.61
N VAL A 70 -6.32 -4.08 -2.12
CA VAL A 70 -5.38 -3.11 -1.57
C VAL A 70 -6.18 -1.91 -1.07
N ILE A 71 -5.93 -1.48 0.16
CA ILE A 71 -6.60 -0.35 0.80
C ILE A 71 -5.55 0.70 1.13
N GLY A 72 -5.80 1.96 0.79
CA GLY A 72 -4.90 3.09 1.02
C GLY A 72 -5.68 4.39 1.23
N PHE A 73 -5.03 5.41 1.78
CA PHE A 73 -5.60 6.72 2.06
C PHE A 73 -4.75 7.83 1.43
N GLY A 74 -5.37 8.94 1.00
CA GLY A 74 -4.69 9.97 0.21
C GLY A 74 -3.56 10.68 0.96
N GLY A 75 -3.72 10.91 2.26
CA GLY A 75 -2.69 11.51 3.12
C GLY A 75 -1.69 10.49 3.70
N ASP A 76 -1.60 9.28 3.15
CA ASP A 76 -0.53 8.34 3.48
C ASP A 76 0.70 8.67 2.61
N PRO A 77 1.90 8.91 3.20
CA PRO A 77 3.12 9.17 2.42
C PRO A 77 3.44 8.06 1.42
N LEU A 78 3.00 6.82 1.66
CA LEU A 78 3.26 5.65 0.82
C LEU A 78 2.20 5.42 -0.28
N ILE A 79 1.23 6.33 -0.44
CA ILE A 79 0.09 6.12 -1.36
C ILE A 79 0.53 5.87 -2.81
N ASP A 80 1.56 6.55 -3.32
CA ASP A 80 2.07 6.32 -4.67
C ASP A 80 2.60 4.89 -4.83
N ARG A 81 3.30 4.35 -3.82
CA ARG A 81 3.81 2.96 -3.85
C ARG A 81 2.68 1.94 -3.83
N GLN A 82 1.62 2.23 -3.07
CA GLN A 82 0.42 1.40 -3.01
C GLN A 82 -0.31 1.39 -4.37
N GLN A 83 -0.38 2.54 -5.04
CA GLN A 83 -0.94 2.67 -6.40
C GLN A 83 -0.09 1.95 -7.45
N ASP A 84 1.24 2.06 -7.36
CA ASP A 84 2.19 1.36 -8.23
C ASP A 84 2.05 -0.17 -8.12
N LEU A 85 1.87 -0.70 -6.89
CA LEU A 85 1.55 -2.11 -6.71
C LEU A 85 0.26 -2.48 -7.45
N VAL A 86 -0.83 -1.73 -7.25
CA VAL A 86 -2.10 -2.00 -7.92
C VAL A 86 -1.93 -2.02 -9.44
N LYS A 87 -1.22 -1.03 -9.98
CA LYS A 87 -0.93 -0.95 -11.41
C LYS A 87 -0.20 -2.20 -11.90
N MET A 88 0.83 -2.65 -11.18
CA MET A 88 1.55 -3.87 -11.51
C MET A 88 0.66 -5.11 -11.48
N LEU A 89 -0.19 -5.26 -10.46
CA LEU A 89 -1.14 -6.40 -10.34
C LEU A 89 -2.11 -6.46 -11.53
N VAL A 90 -2.60 -5.29 -11.97
CA VAL A 90 -3.48 -5.17 -13.14
C VAL A 90 -2.73 -5.54 -14.43
N ASP A 91 -1.52 -5.01 -14.61
CA ASP A 91 -0.70 -5.23 -15.82
C ASP A 91 -0.30 -6.71 -15.98
N GLU A 92 -0.03 -7.42 -14.88
CA GLU A 92 0.39 -8.83 -14.90
C GLU A 92 -0.77 -9.83 -15.10
N GLY A 93 -1.99 -9.37 -15.34
CA GLY A 93 -3.11 -10.24 -15.71
C GLY A 93 -3.71 -11.02 -14.54
N VAL A 94 -3.56 -10.52 -13.31
CA VAL A 94 -4.47 -10.89 -12.22
C VAL A 94 -5.86 -10.42 -12.63
N ALA A 95 -6.66 -11.33 -13.18
CA ALA A 95 -7.86 -11.07 -13.97
C ALA A 95 -8.78 -9.99 -13.35
N PRO A 96 -9.38 -9.14 -14.20
CA PRO A 96 -9.98 -7.90 -13.79
C PRO A 96 -11.31 -8.18 -13.10
N LEU A 97 -11.30 -8.16 -11.77
CA LEU A 97 -12.41 -7.57 -11.04
C LEU A 97 -12.46 -6.09 -11.42
N ARG A 98 -12.94 -5.80 -12.64
CA ARG A 98 -13.39 -4.50 -13.15
C ARG A 98 -14.58 -3.93 -12.34
N ARG A 99 -14.87 -4.54 -11.19
CA ARG A 99 -15.81 -4.12 -10.16
C ARG A 99 -15.27 -4.28 -8.72
N LYS A 100 -14.00 -4.66 -8.51
CA LYS A 100 -13.45 -4.92 -7.15
C LYS A 100 -11.93 -5.17 -7.03
N ILE A 101 -11.08 -4.72 -7.97
CA ILE A 101 -9.93 -3.94 -7.48
C ILE A 101 -10.54 -2.58 -7.20
N SER A 102 -11.06 -2.44 -5.99
CA SER A 102 -11.27 -1.10 -5.47
C SER A 102 -9.87 -0.60 -5.13
N ALA A 103 -9.09 -0.17 -6.13
CA ALA A 103 -8.34 1.06 -5.93
C ALA A 103 -9.36 2.19 -5.94
N SER A 104 -10.26 2.12 -4.98
CA SER A 104 -10.80 3.31 -4.41
C SER A 104 -9.76 3.65 -3.36
N VAL A 105 -8.91 4.66 -3.65
CA VAL A 105 -9.00 5.80 -2.73
C VAL A 105 -10.50 6.06 -2.74
N PRO A 106 -11.27 5.73 -1.68
CA PRO A 106 -12.69 6.04 -1.67
C PRO A 106 -12.83 7.45 -2.21
N ASP A 107 -13.83 7.75 -3.04
CA ASP A 107 -14.21 9.12 -3.43
C ASP A 107 -14.61 9.98 -2.19
N PHE A 108 -14.01 9.73 -1.03
CA PHE A 108 -14.43 10.13 0.30
C PHE A 108 -13.27 10.40 1.26
N ASP A 109 -12.00 10.31 0.86
CA ASP A 109 -10.92 10.86 1.71
C ASP A 109 -9.65 11.19 0.94
N ASP A 110 -9.65 12.38 0.36
CA ASP A 110 -8.47 13.10 -0.13
C ASP A 110 -7.44 13.34 1.01
N GLY A 111 -7.84 13.10 2.27
CA GLY A 111 -7.02 13.18 3.46
C GLY A 111 -6.78 11.83 4.16
N GLY A 112 -6.69 11.86 5.50
CA GLY A 112 -6.25 10.73 6.31
C GLY A 112 -4.73 10.69 6.49
N PHE A 113 -4.23 9.60 7.07
CA PHE A 113 -2.81 9.35 7.29
C PHE A 113 -2.57 7.84 7.44
N HIS A 114 -1.30 7.43 7.58
CA HIS A 114 -0.97 6.03 7.78
C HIS A 114 -1.58 5.47 9.09
N GLY A 115 -2.40 4.43 9.03
CA GLY A 115 -3.09 3.85 10.20
C GLY A 115 -4.34 4.60 10.67
N VAL A 116 -4.88 5.52 9.86
CA VAL A 116 -6.04 6.35 10.25
C VAL A 116 -7.31 5.55 10.56
N ASP A 117 -7.48 4.37 9.96
CA ASP A 117 -8.58 3.44 10.24
C ASP A 117 -8.50 2.79 11.63
N MET A 118 -7.32 2.80 12.26
CA MET A 118 -7.09 2.27 13.61
C MET A 118 -7.25 3.33 14.70
N VAL A 119 -7.06 4.61 14.37
CA VAL A 119 -7.02 5.71 15.33
C VAL A 119 -8.33 6.50 15.38
N GLU A 120 -8.99 6.74 14.23
CA GLU A 120 -10.20 7.55 14.19
C GLU A 120 -11.50 6.76 14.40
N SER A 121 -12.48 7.42 15.04
CA SER A 121 -13.71 6.82 15.52
C SER A 121 -14.66 6.39 14.39
N SER A 122 -14.78 5.07 14.25
CA SER A 122 -15.83 4.29 13.58
C SER A 122 -15.99 4.40 12.06
N LYS A 123 -15.92 5.57 11.41
CA LYS A 123 -16.33 5.67 9.99
C LYS A 123 -15.35 4.97 9.04
N ARG A 124 -14.05 5.28 9.14
CA ARG A 124 -13.01 4.66 8.28
C ARG A 124 -12.84 3.18 8.61
N ALA A 125 -12.79 2.82 9.89
CA ALA A 125 -12.80 1.44 10.34
C ALA A 125 -13.99 0.64 9.79
N THR A 126 -15.22 1.19 9.86
CA THR A 126 -16.43 0.54 9.32
C THR A 126 -16.35 0.41 7.80
N ALA A 127 -15.82 1.41 7.09
CA ALA A 127 -15.61 1.32 5.65
C ALA A 127 -14.63 0.19 5.29
N VAL A 128 -13.49 0.10 5.97
CA VAL A 128 -12.51 -0.99 5.82
C VAL A 128 -13.16 -2.35 6.08
N LEU A 129 -13.91 -2.49 7.18
CA LEU A 129 -14.63 -3.73 7.49
C LEU A 129 -15.66 -4.10 6.42
N ASN A 130 -16.35 -3.11 5.84
CA ASN A 130 -17.29 -3.35 4.74
C ASN A 130 -16.56 -3.80 3.47
N TYR A 131 -15.42 -3.21 3.12
CA TYR A 131 -14.60 -3.69 2.00
C TYR A 131 -14.14 -5.14 2.22
N ILE A 132 -13.64 -5.46 3.41
CA ILE A 132 -13.24 -6.82 3.80
C ILE A 132 -14.42 -7.78 3.69
N LYS A 133 -15.58 -7.44 4.27
CA LYS A 133 -16.81 -8.26 4.24
C LYS A 133 -17.28 -8.52 2.81
N THR A 134 -17.09 -7.56 1.91
CA THR A 134 -17.50 -7.71 0.52
C THR A 134 -16.45 -8.47 -0.31
N PHE A 135 -15.22 -8.59 0.18
CA PHE A 135 -14.13 -9.32 -0.47
C PHE A 135 -14.14 -10.81 -0.12
N VAL A 136 -14.35 -11.16 1.16
CA VAL A 136 -14.50 -12.55 1.62
C VAL A 136 -15.80 -13.18 1.09
#